data_AF-A0A8T5N5I0-F1
#
_entry.id   AF-A0A8T5N5I0-F1
#
_cell.length_a   1.000
_cell.length_b   1.000
_cell.length_c   1.000
_cell.angle_alpha   90.00
_cell.angle_beta   90.00
_cell.angle_gamma   90.00
#
_symmetry.space_group_name_H-M   'P 1'
#
loop_
_entity.id
_entity.type
_entity.pdbx_description
1 polymer ?
#
loop_
_entity_poly.entity_id
_entity_poly.type
_entity_poly.pdbx_seq_one_letter_code
_entity_poly.pdbx_strand_id
1 'polypeptide(L)'
;MDESQKIEETIATITNQFHRKPHNFFNEHEFHQYCYYVFYSKPEFSKQYTTLDGKKTNILKREYPSIARFSRKRIEIDPVGDRAHYDMAILNPEFIQNNNYHSVTNKDIRHSSGNPSNLIAALEFKYITKHSKAFHHEIKYDLFKLSQAREARLKYSLIFCNTIKGERDYFEGLEISEDVDVRYVTVWEEGGRKMVRVEKAF
;
A
#
# COMPACT_ATOMS: atom_id res chain seq x y z
N MET A 1 -15.61 -16.15 -1.19
CA MET A 1 -14.87 -15.24 -0.29
C MET A 1 -14.70 -13.93 -1.02
N ASP A 2 -15.16 -12.84 -0.41
CA ASP A 2 -15.04 -11.48 -0.95
C ASP A 2 -13.57 -11.07 -1.15
N GLU A 3 -13.29 -10.21 -2.13
CA GLU A 3 -11.94 -9.73 -2.44
C GLU A 3 -11.32 -8.99 -1.24
N SER A 4 -12.12 -8.19 -0.54
CA SER A 4 -11.71 -7.50 0.69
C SER A 4 -11.22 -8.52 1.71
N GLN A 5 -12.01 -9.56 1.99
CA GLN A 5 -11.63 -10.60 2.95
C GLN A 5 -10.31 -11.29 2.59
N LYS A 6 -10.03 -11.57 1.31
CA LYS A 6 -8.75 -12.18 0.90
C LYS A 6 -7.57 -11.25 1.14
N ILE A 7 -7.75 -9.95 0.88
CA ILE A 7 -6.73 -8.93 1.15
C ILE A 7 -6.48 -8.87 2.65
N GLU A 8 -7.54 -8.81 3.45
CA GLU A 8 -7.49 -8.78 4.91
C GLU A 8 -6.74 -9.98 5.52
N GLU A 9 -7.07 -11.20 5.09
CA GLU A 9 -6.39 -12.42 5.54
C GLU A 9 -4.89 -12.42 5.16
N THR A 10 -4.55 -11.80 4.03
CA THR A 10 -3.18 -11.67 3.57
C THR A 10 -2.40 -10.63 4.38
N ILE A 11 -3.01 -9.49 4.66
CA ILE A 11 -2.46 -8.46 5.57
C ILE A 11 -2.25 -9.07 6.96
N ALA A 12 -3.23 -9.80 7.49
CA ALA A 12 -3.11 -10.48 8.77
C ALA A 12 -1.94 -11.49 8.79
N THR A 13 -1.68 -12.18 7.67
CA THR A 13 -0.52 -13.08 7.53
C THR A 13 0.80 -12.30 7.61
N ILE A 14 0.90 -11.15 6.94
CA ILE A 14 2.07 -10.25 7.01
C ILE A 14 2.27 -9.75 8.45
N THR A 15 1.21 -9.26 9.09
CA THR A 15 1.22 -8.80 10.48
C THR A 15 1.66 -9.89 11.45
N ASN A 16 1.16 -11.11 11.29
CA ASN A 16 1.55 -12.25 12.13
C ASN A 16 3.01 -12.65 11.92
N GLN A 17 3.54 -12.58 10.70
CA GLN A 17 4.97 -12.82 10.48
C GLN A 17 5.81 -11.74 11.13
N PHE A 18 5.43 -10.48 10.96
CA PHE A 18 6.12 -9.36 11.60
C PHE A 18 6.10 -9.49 13.12
N HIS A 19 4.96 -9.88 13.70
CA HIS A 19 4.84 -10.20 15.13
C HIS A 19 5.84 -11.27 15.57
N ARG A 20 5.98 -12.36 14.80
CA ARG A 20 6.85 -13.49 15.18
C ARG A 20 8.33 -13.18 14.97
N LYS A 21 8.68 -12.44 13.93
CA LYS A 21 10.06 -12.23 13.49
C LYS A 21 10.29 -10.81 12.94
N PRO A 22 10.17 -9.76 13.77
CA PRO A 22 10.28 -8.37 13.29
C PRO A 22 11.69 -8.02 12.79
N HIS A 23 12.72 -8.76 13.23
CA HIS A 23 14.13 -8.57 12.82
C HIS A 23 14.54 -9.35 11.57
N ASN A 24 13.60 -10.03 10.90
CA ASN A 24 13.90 -10.74 9.64
C ASN A 24 14.15 -9.80 8.46
N PHE A 25 13.88 -8.50 8.62
CA PHE A 25 14.00 -7.51 7.56
C PHE A 25 15.01 -6.45 7.98
N PHE A 26 16.07 -6.28 7.19
CA PHE A 26 17.12 -5.30 7.46
C PHE A 26 16.74 -3.89 7.00
N ASN A 27 15.88 -3.78 5.98
CA ASN A 27 15.47 -2.52 5.40
C ASN A 27 14.04 -2.61 4.82
N GLU A 28 13.49 -1.45 4.44
CA GLU A 28 12.15 -1.33 3.88
C GLU A 28 11.97 -2.09 2.57
N HIS A 29 12.99 -2.12 1.72
CA HIS A 29 12.94 -2.82 0.44
C HIS A 29 12.75 -4.34 0.63
N GLU A 30 13.48 -4.97 1.56
CA GLU A 30 13.30 -6.38 1.91
C GLU A 30 11.89 -6.65 2.45
N PHE A 31 11.37 -5.74 3.27
CA PHE A 31 10.02 -5.87 3.80
C PHE A 31 8.95 -5.77 2.70
N HIS A 32 9.08 -4.80 1.79
CA HIS A 32 8.20 -4.65 0.62
C HIS A 32 8.23 -5.91 -0.27
N GLN A 33 9.41 -6.48 -0.52
CA GLN A 33 9.54 -7.73 -1.28
C GLN A 33 8.82 -8.89 -0.59
N TYR A 34 8.94 -9.01 0.73
CA TYR A 34 8.22 -10.01 1.50
C TYR A 34 6.70 -9.81 1.40
N CYS A 35 6.20 -8.59 1.61
CA CYS A 35 4.78 -8.28 1.46
C CYS A 35 4.26 -8.70 0.08
N TYR A 36 4.94 -8.30 -0.99
CA TYR A 36 4.58 -8.69 -2.35
C TYR A 36 4.57 -10.22 -2.53
N TYR A 37 5.59 -10.91 -2.01
CA TYR A 37 5.68 -12.37 -2.08
C TYR A 37 4.49 -13.05 -1.39
N VAL A 38 4.08 -12.59 -0.20
CA VAL A 38 2.93 -13.16 0.51
C VAL A 38 1.66 -13.05 -0.31
N PHE A 39 1.41 -11.89 -0.94
CA PHE A 39 0.28 -11.76 -1.88
C PHE A 39 0.45 -12.65 -3.10
N TYR A 40 1.59 -12.60 -3.78
CA TYR A 40 1.83 -13.34 -5.03
C TYR A 40 1.75 -14.87 -4.84
N SER A 41 2.12 -15.37 -3.67
CA SER A 41 2.07 -16.80 -3.33
C SER A 41 0.65 -17.37 -3.32
N LYS A 42 -0.38 -16.52 -3.30
CA LYS A 42 -1.78 -16.93 -3.31
C LYS A 42 -2.35 -16.93 -4.74
N PRO A 43 -3.01 -18.02 -5.19
CA PRO A 43 -3.51 -18.15 -6.56
C PRO A 43 -4.43 -17.01 -7.02
N GLU A 44 -5.24 -16.45 -6.12
CA GLU A 44 -6.16 -15.35 -6.42
C GLU A 44 -5.46 -14.07 -6.90
N PHE A 45 -4.24 -13.80 -6.44
CA PHE A 45 -3.48 -12.59 -6.80
C PHE A 45 -2.47 -12.84 -7.93
N SER A 46 -2.06 -14.10 -8.14
CA SER A 46 -1.12 -14.49 -9.21
C SER A 46 -1.79 -14.99 -10.49
N LYS A 47 -3.09 -15.30 -10.45
CA LYS A 47 -3.88 -15.67 -11.63
C LYS A 47 -3.70 -14.65 -12.77
N GLN A 48 -3.49 -15.18 -13.98
CA GLN A 48 -3.35 -14.39 -15.19
C GLN A 48 -4.71 -14.03 -15.79
N TYR A 49 -4.81 -12.80 -16.28
CA TYR A 49 -5.91 -12.26 -17.06
C TYR A 49 -5.37 -11.79 -18.40
N THR A 50 -6.22 -11.78 -19.41
CA THR A 50 -5.85 -11.39 -20.77
C THR A 50 -6.44 -10.02 -21.05
N THR A 51 -5.62 -9.09 -21.53
CA THR A 51 -6.03 -7.76 -21.95
C THR A 51 -6.82 -7.81 -23.25
N LEU A 52 -7.51 -6.72 -23.61
CA LEU A 52 -8.28 -6.61 -24.84
C LEU A 52 -7.43 -6.89 -26.10
N ASP A 53 -6.15 -6.49 -26.08
CA ASP A 53 -5.15 -6.72 -27.14
C ASP A 53 -4.34 -8.03 -26.97
N GLY A 54 -4.82 -8.96 -26.13
CA GLY A 54 -4.32 -10.32 -26.04
C GLY A 54 -3.06 -10.54 -25.19
N LYS A 55 -2.60 -9.54 -24.41
CA LYS A 55 -1.46 -9.69 -23.50
C LYS A 55 -1.90 -10.30 -22.18
N LYS A 56 -1.07 -11.17 -21.61
CA LYS A 56 -1.33 -11.80 -20.31
C LYS A 56 -0.63 -11.06 -19.18
N THR A 57 -1.35 -10.82 -18.09
CA THR A 57 -0.81 -10.19 -16.88
C THR A 57 -1.66 -10.59 -15.67
N ASN A 58 -1.10 -10.57 -14.47
CA ASN A 58 -1.87 -10.75 -13.23
C ASN A 58 -2.37 -9.41 -12.67
N ILE A 59 -3.19 -9.47 -11.63
CA ILE A 59 -3.76 -8.29 -10.96
C ILE A 59 -2.78 -7.59 -10.01
N LEU A 60 -1.71 -8.25 -9.57
CA LEU A 60 -0.79 -7.72 -8.55
C LEU A 60 0.37 -6.94 -9.19
N LYS A 61 0.48 -5.64 -8.90
CA LYS A 61 1.54 -4.76 -9.44
C LYS A 61 2.28 -4.04 -8.32
N ARG A 62 3.61 -4.01 -8.43
CA ARG A 62 4.48 -3.15 -7.60
C ARG A 62 4.64 -1.82 -8.27
N GLU A 63 4.86 -0.77 -7.47
CA GLU A 63 5.16 0.59 -7.97
C GLU A 63 4.14 1.01 -9.03
N TYR A 64 2.85 0.80 -8.76
CA TYR A 64 1.81 1.07 -9.76
C TYR A 64 1.51 2.58 -9.79
N PRO A 65 1.58 3.23 -10.96
CA PRO A 65 1.40 4.67 -11.05
C PRO A 65 -0.02 5.12 -10.66
N SER A 66 -0.13 6.23 -9.91
CA SER A 66 -1.41 6.89 -9.62
C SER A 66 -1.95 7.62 -10.85
N ILE A 67 -3.28 7.77 -10.99
CA ILE A 67 -3.87 8.59 -12.06
C ILE A 67 -3.65 10.09 -11.81
N ALA A 68 -3.57 10.50 -10.53
CA ALA A 68 -3.32 11.89 -10.15
C ALA A 68 -1.82 12.22 -10.15
N ARG A 69 -1.53 13.52 -10.25
CA ARG A 69 -0.20 14.11 -10.09
C ARG A 69 -0.15 14.93 -8.82
N PHE A 70 1.01 14.99 -8.19
CA PHE A 70 1.17 15.50 -6.85
C PHE A 70 2.44 16.34 -6.70
N SER A 71 2.39 17.31 -5.80
CA SER A 71 3.57 17.95 -5.24
C SER A 71 3.89 17.33 -3.89
N ARG A 72 4.98 16.55 -3.79
CA ARG A 72 5.42 15.97 -2.50
C ARG A 72 5.81 17.04 -1.48
N LYS A 73 6.38 18.16 -1.96
CA LYS A 73 6.80 19.28 -1.10
C LYS A 73 5.61 19.99 -0.47
N ARG A 74 4.53 20.22 -1.23
CA ARG A 74 3.34 20.95 -0.77
C ARG A 74 2.24 20.02 -0.24
N ILE A 75 2.32 18.72 -0.52
CA ILE A 75 1.31 17.69 -0.17
C ILE A 75 -0.06 18.10 -0.72
N GLU A 76 -0.11 18.29 -2.04
CA GLU A 76 -1.31 18.68 -2.77
C GLU A 76 -1.37 18.00 -4.14
N ILE A 77 -2.54 18.00 -4.77
CA ILE A 77 -2.68 17.66 -6.20
C ILE A 77 -2.04 18.78 -6.99
N ASP A 78 -1.14 18.41 -7.91
CA ASP A 78 -0.43 19.35 -8.78
C ASP A 78 -0.49 18.85 -10.22
N PRO A 79 -1.29 19.47 -11.11
CA PRO A 79 -1.44 19.04 -12.50
C PRO A 79 -0.13 19.02 -13.30
N VAL A 80 0.87 19.81 -12.91
CA VAL A 80 2.21 19.83 -13.53
C VAL A 80 3.25 19.08 -12.70
N GLY A 81 2.85 18.52 -11.55
CA GLY A 81 3.69 17.72 -10.68
C GLY A 81 3.94 16.30 -11.20
N ASP A 82 4.54 15.49 -10.34
CA ASP A 82 4.91 14.12 -10.65
C ASP A 82 3.79 13.15 -10.29
N ARG A 83 3.76 12.02 -10.98
CA ARG A 83 2.88 10.91 -10.59
C ARG A 83 3.51 10.19 -9.42
N ALA A 84 2.69 9.93 -8.42
CA ALA A 84 3.11 9.04 -7.36
C ALA A 84 2.96 7.59 -7.82
N HIS A 85 3.52 6.69 -7.03
CA HIS A 85 3.35 5.25 -7.21
C HIS A 85 2.84 4.68 -5.90
N TYR A 86 1.94 3.71 -6.01
CA TYR A 86 1.59 2.84 -4.90
C TYR A 86 2.64 1.76 -4.76
N ASP A 87 3.08 1.46 -3.53
CA ASP A 87 4.01 0.35 -3.29
C ASP A 87 3.46 -0.95 -3.89
N MET A 88 2.14 -1.14 -3.74
CA MET A 88 1.42 -2.23 -4.39
C MET A 88 -0.01 -1.83 -4.78
N ALA A 89 -0.44 -2.30 -5.94
CA ALA A 89 -1.83 -2.20 -6.39
C ALA A 89 -2.38 -3.57 -6.79
N ILE A 90 -3.68 -3.76 -6.55
CA ILE A 90 -4.46 -4.91 -6.98
C ILE A 90 -5.47 -4.40 -8.00
N LEU A 91 -5.23 -4.71 -9.27
CA LEU A 91 -6.06 -4.28 -10.39
C LEU A 91 -7.39 -5.05 -10.40
N ASN A 92 -8.46 -4.38 -10.83
CA ASN A 92 -9.71 -5.05 -11.12
C ASN A 92 -9.56 -5.94 -12.36
N PRO A 93 -9.87 -7.25 -12.30
CA PRO A 93 -9.87 -8.13 -13.46
C PRO A 93 -10.64 -7.59 -14.68
N GLU A 94 -11.80 -6.98 -14.46
CA GLU A 94 -12.62 -6.43 -15.54
C GLU A 94 -11.91 -5.25 -16.22
N PHE A 95 -11.21 -4.42 -15.45
CA PHE A 95 -10.38 -3.35 -16.00
C PHE A 95 -9.29 -3.92 -16.92
N ILE A 96 -8.65 -5.02 -16.53
CA ILE A 96 -7.64 -5.69 -17.38
C ILE A 96 -8.27 -6.19 -18.67
N GLN A 97 -9.39 -6.90 -18.59
CA GLN A 97 -10.02 -7.56 -19.74
C GLN A 97 -10.63 -6.57 -20.75
N ASN A 98 -11.09 -5.42 -20.27
CA ASN A 98 -11.77 -4.41 -21.10
C ASN A 98 -10.81 -3.35 -21.67
N ASN A 99 -9.50 -3.43 -21.41
CA ASN A 99 -8.53 -2.43 -21.86
C ASN A 99 -7.30 -3.08 -22.50
N ASN A 100 -6.63 -2.33 -23.38
CA ASN A 100 -5.35 -2.74 -23.96
C ASN A 100 -4.24 -2.69 -22.91
N TYR A 101 -3.20 -3.49 -23.09
CA TYR A 101 -2.07 -3.59 -22.17
C TYR A 101 -1.45 -2.23 -21.83
N HIS A 102 -1.34 -1.33 -22.82
CA HIS A 102 -0.81 0.01 -22.59
C HIS A 102 -1.58 0.78 -21.52
N SER A 103 -2.91 0.83 -21.62
CA SER A 103 -3.79 1.47 -20.62
C SER A 103 -3.73 0.76 -19.27
N VAL A 104 -3.68 -0.58 -19.27
CA VAL A 104 -3.59 -1.39 -18.04
C VAL A 104 -2.30 -1.14 -17.27
N THR A 105 -1.18 -0.86 -17.94
CA THR A 105 0.07 -0.52 -17.23
C THR A 105 0.05 0.86 -16.59
N ASN A 106 -0.89 1.72 -17.01
CA ASN A 106 -1.06 3.08 -16.54
C ASN A 106 0.25 3.89 -16.56
N LYS A 107 1.17 3.63 -17.49
CA LYS A 107 2.48 4.33 -17.55
C LYS A 107 2.38 5.75 -18.11
N ASP A 108 1.46 5.95 -19.04
CA ASP A 108 1.18 7.27 -19.62
C ASP A 108 -0.16 7.79 -19.12
N ILE A 109 -0.14 8.95 -18.45
CA ILE A 109 -1.34 9.57 -17.88
C ILE A 109 -2.39 9.94 -18.94
N ARG A 110 -1.96 10.19 -20.17
CA ARG A 110 -2.86 10.52 -21.30
C ARG A 110 -3.75 9.35 -21.70
N HIS A 111 -3.35 8.14 -21.31
CA HIS A 111 -4.05 6.89 -21.59
C HIS A 111 -4.61 6.24 -20.32
N SER A 112 -4.55 6.93 -19.18
CA SER A 112 -5.21 6.52 -17.95
C SER A 112 -6.71 6.59 -18.14
N SER A 113 -7.42 5.49 -17.88
CA SER A 113 -8.86 5.55 -17.69
C SER A 113 -9.13 6.35 -16.41
N GLY A 114 -9.77 7.50 -16.53
CA GLY A 114 -10.29 8.25 -15.37
C GLY A 114 -11.45 7.54 -14.66
N ASN A 115 -11.69 6.26 -14.96
CA ASN A 115 -12.76 5.50 -14.37
C ASN A 115 -12.47 5.26 -12.89
N PRO A 116 -13.40 5.62 -11.99
CA PRO A 116 -13.37 5.08 -10.64
C PRO A 116 -13.45 3.55 -10.76
N SER A 117 -12.68 2.80 -9.95
CA SER A 117 -12.67 1.32 -9.86
C SER A 117 -11.70 0.55 -10.79
N ASN A 118 -10.63 1.17 -11.31
CA ASN A 118 -9.56 0.44 -11.99
C ASN A 118 -8.82 -0.53 -11.04
N LEU A 119 -8.75 -0.17 -9.75
CA LEU A 119 -8.07 -0.93 -8.71
C LEU A 119 -9.08 -1.44 -7.67
N ILE A 120 -8.96 -2.71 -7.33
CA ILE A 120 -9.60 -3.28 -6.13
C ILE A 120 -8.97 -2.64 -4.89
N ALA A 121 -7.63 -2.55 -4.86
CA ALA A 121 -6.92 -1.95 -3.73
C ALA A 121 -5.65 -1.21 -4.14
N ALA A 122 -5.34 -0.15 -3.40
CA ALA A 122 -4.04 0.51 -3.35
C ALA A 122 -3.45 0.37 -1.94
N LEU A 123 -2.19 0.00 -1.85
CA LEU A 123 -1.50 -0.26 -0.59
C LEU A 123 -0.18 0.50 -0.52
N GLU A 124 0.04 1.14 0.63
CA GLU A 124 1.31 1.73 1.05
C GLU A 124 1.87 0.92 2.22
N PHE A 125 3.17 0.67 2.19
CA PHE A 125 3.90 0.00 3.25
C PHE A 125 4.98 0.92 3.78
N LYS A 126 4.99 1.14 5.10
CA LYS A 126 6.11 1.81 5.77
C LYS A 126 6.79 0.84 6.71
N TYR A 127 8.11 0.69 6.59
CA TYR A 127 8.89 -0.10 7.57
C TYR A 127 9.90 0.78 8.31
N ILE A 128 9.67 0.97 9.61
CA ILE A 128 10.43 1.87 10.47
C ILE A 128 11.34 1.05 11.38
N THR A 129 12.65 1.12 11.14
CA THR A 129 13.69 0.47 11.98
C THR A 129 14.42 1.44 12.91
N LYS A 130 14.20 2.75 12.72
CA LYS A 130 14.79 3.82 13.54
C LYS A 130 13.85 5.03 13.55
N HIS A 131 13.69 5.70 14.69
CA HIS A 131 12.91 6.92 14.73
C HIS A 131 13.56 8.06 13.93
N SER A 132 12.77 8.71 13.08
CA SER A 132 13.14 9.91 12.33
C SER A 132 11.94 10.83 12.18
N LYS A 133 12.16 12.15 12.19
CA LYS A 133 11.09 13.13 11.89
C LYS A 133 10.67 13.06 10.42
N ALA A 134 11.53 12.55 9.55
CA ALA A 134 11.23 12.37 8.13
C ALA A 134 10.02 11.44 7.90
N PHE A 135 9.87 10.40 8.73
CA PHE A 135 8.77 9.45 8.60
C PHE A 135 7.39 10.08 8.81
N HIS A 136 7.26 11.13 9.63
CA HIS A 136 6.00 11.86 9.76
C HIS A 136 5.59 12.50 8.43
N HIS A 137 6.52 13.16 7.75
CA HIS A 137 6.27 13.75 6.43
C HIS A 137 5.99 12.67 5.37
N GLU A 138 6.71 11.54 5.39
CA GLU A 138 6.46 10.44 4.46
C GLU A 138 5.10 9.80 4.67
N ILE A 139 4.74 9.45 5.90
CA ILE A 139 3.43 8.89 6.25
C ILE A 139 2.32 9.88 5.87
N LYS A 140 2.49 11.17 6.18
CA LYS A 140 1.54 12.21 5.76
C LYS A 140 1.34 12.24 4.24
N TYR A 141 2.44 12.14 3.47
CA TYR A 141 2.35 12.12 2.01
C TYR A 141 1.69 10.85 1.48
N ASP A 142 2.00 9.68 2.05
CA ASP A 142 1.43 8.40 1.66
C ASP A 142 -0.08 8.34 1.96
N LEU A 143 -0.51 8.85 3.12
CA LEU A 143 -1.92 8.99 3.48
C LEU A 143 -2.67 9.96 2.54
N PHE A 144 -2.06 11.11 2.24
CA PHE A 144 -2.64 12.06 1.29
C PHE A 144 -2.80 11.45 -0.11
N LYS A 145 -1.78 10.76 -0.61
CA LYS A 145 -1.82 10.05 -1.89
C LYS A 145 -2.95 9.03 -1.94
N LEU A 146 -3.12 8.23 -0.88
CA LEU A 146 -4.22 7.26 -0.77
C LEU A 146 -5.59 7.94 -0.70
N SER A 147 -5.76 9.04 0.05
CA SER A 147 -7.05 9.74 0.11
C SER A 147 -7.47 10.26 -1.27
N GLN A 148 -6.52 10.64 -2.12
CA GLN A 148 -6.79 11.06 -3.50
C GLN A 148 -6.90 9.92 -4.52
N ALA A 149 -6.70 8.66 -4.14
CA ALA A 149 -6.72 7.48 -5.02
C ALA A 149 -8.15 7.09 -5.45
N ARG A 150 -8.79 7.89 -6.30
CA ARG A 150 -10.16 7.66 -6.78
C ARG A 150 -10.30 6.40 -7.66
N GLU A 151 -9.20 5.93 -8.21
CA GLU A 151 -9.12 4.68 -8.96
C GLU A 151 -9.22 3.42 -8.08
N ALA A 152 -9.03 3.54 -6.77
CA ALA A 152 -8.97 2.42 -5.83
C ALA A 152 -10.21 2.32 -4.95
N ARG A 153 -10.82 1.13 -4.92
CA ARG A 153 -11.97 0.82 -4.06
C ARG A 153 -11.57 0.70 -2.59
N LEU A 154 -10.45 0.03 -2.31
CA LEU A 154 -9.90 -0.15 -0.97
C LEU A 154 -8.53 0.53 -0.88
N LYS A 155 -8.25 1.16 0.25
CA LYS A 155 -7.02 1.95 0.47
C LYS A 155 -6.40 1.53 1.79
N TYR A 156 -5.16 1.08 1.76
CA TYR A 156 -4.48 0.58 2.94
C TYR A 156 -3.16 1.33 3.16
N SER A 157 -2.96 1.84 4.37
CA SER A 157 -1.66 2.31 4.84
C SER A 157 -1.18 1.39 5.96
N LEU A 158 -0.15 0.59 5.68
CA LEU A 158 0.34 -0.45 6.59
C LEU A 158 1.73 -0.05 7.09
N ILE A 159 1.80 0.37 8.35
CA ILE A 159 3.00 0.93 8.95
C ILE A 159 3.52 -0.04 10.00
N PHE A 160 4.71 -0.58 9.78
CA PHE A 160 5.37 -1.56 10.64
C PHE A 160 6.57 -0.93 11.32
N CYS A 161 6.51 -0.83 12.65
CA CYS A 161 7.50 -0.18 13.47
C CYS A 161 8.26 -1.22 14.31
N ASN A 162 9.52 -1.46 13.96
CA ASN A 162 10.42 -2.32 14.71
C ASN A 162 11.37 -1.46 15.55
N THR A 163 10.80 -0.61 16.41
CA THR A 163 11.55 0.21 17.36
C THR A 163 11.01 0.00 18.77
N ILE A 164 11.88 -0.45 19.68
CA ILE A 164 11.48 -0.79 21.06
C ILE A 164 11.57 0.43 21.99
N LYS A 165 12.26 1.51 21.57
CA LYS A 165 12.61 2.65 22.43
C LYS A 165 11.98 3.95 21.93
N GLY A 166 11.13 4.53 22.78
CA GLY A 166 10.58 5.87 22.61
C GLY A 166 9.42 5.85 21.63
N GLU A 167 8.19 5.74 22.15
CA GLU A 167 7.01 5.91 21.32
C GLU A 167 7.05 7.29 20.68
N ARG A 168 6.99 7.31 19.35
CA ARG A 168 6.68 8.52 18.60
C ARG A 168 5.30 8.32 18.03
N ASP A 169 4.44 9.28 18.30
CA ASP A 169 3.20 9.41 17.55
C ASP A 169 3.54 9.90 16.14
N TYR A 170 3.46 8.99 15.17
CA TYR A 170 3.65 9.31 13.76
C TYR A 170 2.40 9.92 13.12
N PHE A 171 1.28 9.91 13.84
CA PHE A 171 -0.02 10.39 13.38
C PHE A 171 -0.41 11.72 14.03
N GLU A 172 0.42 12.24 14.95
CA GLU A 172 0.19 13.54 15.60
C GLU A 172 -0.09 14.63 14.56
N GLY A 173 -1.28 15.23 14.66
CA GLY A 173 -1.73 16.31 13.77
C GLY A 173 -1.95 15.90 12.31
N LEU A 174 -2.08 14.60 12.02
CA LEU A 174 -2.46 14.11 10.70
C LEU A 174 -3.99 13.96 10.63
N GLU A 175 -4.58 14.47 9.56
CA GLU A 175 -5.96 14.16 9.20
C GLU A 175 -5.96 12.87 8.36
N ILE A 176 -6.65 11.85 8.87
CA ILE A 176 -6.79 10.56 8.20
C ILE A 176 -8.17 10.53 7.55
N SER A 177 -8.20 10.26 6.25
CA SER A 177 -9.46 10.13 5.52
C SER A 177 -10.17 8.84 5.94
N GLU A 178 -11.48 8.90 6.20
CA GLU A 178 -12.29 7.76 6.67
C GLU A 178 -12.26 6.55 5.71
N ASP A 179 -11.94 6.78 4.44
CA ASP A 179 -11.87 5.77 3.40
C ASP A 179 -10.47 5.10 3.28
N VAL A 180 -9.52 5.46 4.14
CA VAL A 180 -8.20 4.83 4.23
C VAL A 180 -8.09 3.97 5.49
N ASP A 181 -7.89 2.66 5.33
CA ASP A 181 -7.60 1.75 6.45
C ASP A 181 -6.11 1.88 6.83
N VAL A 182 -5.86 2.55 7.94
CA VAL A 182 -4.52 2.74 8.49
C VAL A 182 -4.28 1.73 9.61
N ARG A 183 -3.22 0.93 9.46
CA ARG A 183 -2.77 -0.04 10.47
C ARG A 183 -1.37 0.28 10.91
N TYR A 184 -1.23 0.58 12.19
CA TYR A 184 0.04 0.75 12.85
C TYR A 184 0.38 -0.50 13.64
N VAL A 185 1.45 -1.19 13.24
CA VAL A 185 1.93 -2.43 13.84
C VAL A 185 3.26 -2.13 14.52
N THR A 186 3.28 -2.10 15.85
CA THR A 186 4.48 -1.74 16.63
C THR A 186 4.94 -2.87 17.55
N VAL A 187 6.23 -2.89 17.87
CA VAL A 187 6.84 -3.81 18.84
C VAL A 187 7.14 -3.06 20.15
N TRP A 188 6.66 -3.55 21.30
CA TRP A 188 7.10 -3.08 22.63
C TRP A 188 7.61 -4.24 23.48
N GLU A 189 8.06 -3.90 24.69
CA GLU A 189 8.52 -4.85 25.69
C GLU A 189 7.65 -4.74 26.94
N GLU A 190 7.13 -5.87 27.40
CA GLU A 190 6.34 -5.98 28.64
C GLU A 190 6.87 -7.18 29.44
N GLY A 191 7.33 -6.94 30.67
CA GLY A 191 7.88 -8.00 31.52
C GLY A 191 9.06 -8.77 30.90
N GLY A 192 9.90 -8.10 30.10
CA GLY A 192 11.04 -8.72 29.40
C GLY A 192 10.65 -9.54 28.17
N ARG A 193 9.38 -9.55 27.77
CA ARG A 193 8.87 -10.20 26.56
C ARG A 193 8.49 -9.15 25.53
N LYS A 194 8.86 -9.41 24.27
CA LYS A 194 8.42 -8.57 23.16
C LYS A 194 6.99 -8.90 22.76
N MET A 195 6.22 -7.86 22.53
CA MET A 195 4.80 -7.91 22.21
C MET A 195 4.54 -7.06 20.96
N VAL A 196 3.47 -7.36 20.21
CA VAL A 196 3.04 -6.57 19.05
C VAL A 196 1.55 -6.22 19.11
N ARG A 197 1.22 -5.01 18.66
CA ARG A 197 -0.05 -4.30 18.82
C ARG A 197 -0.35 -3.76 17.45
N VAL A 198 -1.59 -3.93 17.07
CA VAL A 198 -2.14 -3.35 15.88
C VAL A 198 -3.08 -2.26 16.38
N GLU A 199 -2.75 -1.01 16.08
CA GLU A 199 -3.62 0.13 16.31
C GLU A 199 -4.21 0.53 14.97
N LYS A 200 -5.54 0.67 14.93
CA LYS A 200 -6.20 1.35 13.82
C LYS A 200 -6.14 2.84 14.14
N ALA A 201 -5.54 3.64 13.26
CA ALA A 201 -5.56 5.08 13.45
C ALA A 201 -6.96 5.60 13.09
N PHE A 202 -7.58 6.37 14.00
CA PHE A 202 -8.95 6.89 13.90
C PHE A 202 -8.93 8.39 13.60
#